data_AF-A0A7Y2L3R4-F1
#
_entry.id   AF-A0A7Y2L3R4-F1
#
_cell.length_a   1.000
_cell.length_b   1.000
_cell.length_c   1.000
_cell.angle_alpha   90.00
_cell.angle_beta   90.00
_cell.angle_gamma   90.00
#
_symmetry.space_group_name_H-M   'P 1'
#
loop_
_entity.id
_entity.type
_entity.pdbx_description
1 polymer ?
#
loop_
_entity_poly.entity_id
_entity_poly.type
_entity_poly.pdbx_seq_one_letter_code
_entity_poly.pdbx_strand_id
1 'polypeptide(L)'
;LKGSLLLSKILYKQKQALPRLQKMDKNLADEIADIRLYQFEINQQREMISNPTTYVDNLLSTQPADQVTPQLRKTLLELVNTRGDLLDRLNRELSSLLNESITLQLNQKQLLSTSQSLRATLDEQMFWIPSNKPLDLEWLQGAPRQLERQVITLPWTSSFSEVAEGLSKRPLLFLPFLLLMVALLWKRRYLYGKLNKIHQDIGHFKRDSQWHTPLAILINILL
;
A
#
# COMPACT_ATOMS: atom_id res chain seq x y z
N LEU A 1 -24.63 -25.47 -9.89
CA LEU A 1 -24.40 -24.06 -10.29
C LEU A 1 -23.02 -23.58 -9.82
N LYS A 2 -21.97 -24.38 -10.11
CA LYS A 2 -20.57 -24.10 -9.81
C LYS A 2 -19.88 -23.81 -11.14
N GLY A 3 -19.09 -22.73 -11.24
CA GLY A 3 -18.09 -22.61 -12.31
C GLY A 3 -18.45 -21.79 -13.55
N SER A 4 -19.15 -20.65 -13.42
CA SER A 4 -19.13 -19.67 -14.52
C SER A 4 -17.85 -18.84 -14.46
N LEU A 5 -16.88 -19.15 -15.34
CA LEU A 5 -15.70 -18.31 -15.63
C LEU A 5 -16.08 -16.87 -16.00
N LEU A 6 -17.31 -16.67 -16.46
CA LEU A 6 -17.89 -15.36 -16.76
C LEU A 6 -18.21 -14.60 -15.47
N LEU A 7 -18.80 -15.27 -14.46
CA LEU A 7 -19.05 -14.68 -13.15
C LEU A 7 -17.73 -14.28 -12.47
N SER A 8 -16.71 -15.13 -12.49
CA SER A 8 -15.40 -14.78 -11.91
C SER A 8 -14.73 -13.59 -12.61
N LYS A 9 -14.84 -13.49 -13.94
CA LYS A 9 -14.33 -12.36 -14.72
C LYS A 9 -15.11 -11.06 -14.44
N ILE A 10 -16.42 -11.16 -14.21
CA ILE A 10 -17.26 -10.03 -13.79
C ILE A 10 -16.89 -9.59 -12.37
N LEU A 11 -16.71 -10.52 -11.43
CA LEU A 11 -16.29 -10.23 -10.05
C LEU A 11 -14.88 -9.59 -10.01
N TYR A 12 -13.95 -10.08 -10.83
CA TYR A 12 -12.61 -9.48 -10.95
C TYR A 12 -12.65 -8.07 -11.54
N LYS A 13 -13.50 -7.83 -12.54
CA LYS A 13 -13.75 -6.49 -13.09
C LYS A 13 -14.41 -5.56 -12.06
N GLN A 14 -15.36 -6.07 -11.26
CA GLN A 14 -15.97 -5.31 -10.16
C GLN A 14 -14.93 -4.96 -9.09
N LYS A 15 -14.05 -5.90 -8.71
CA LYS A 15 -12.93 -5.63 -7.78
C LYS A 15 -11.98 -4.55 -8.32
N GLN A 16 -11.66 -4.58 -9.61
CA GLN A 16 -10.80 -3.59 -10.25
C GLN A 16 -11.46 -2.22 -10.43
N ALA A 17 -12.78 -2.18 -10.58
CA ALA A 17 -13.57 -0.95 -10.69
C ALA A 17 -13.81 -0.27 -9.33
N LEU A 18 -13.58 -0.96 -8.20
CA LEU A 18 -13.67 -0.34 -6.88
C LEU A 18 -12.67 0.83 -6.79
N PRO A 19 -13.12 2.01 -6.35
CA PRO A 19 -12.27 3.19 -6.27
C PRO A 19 -11.02 2.88 -5.45
N ARG A 20 -9.86 3.19 -6.01
CA ARG A 20 -8.59 3.13 -5.28
C ARG A 20 -8.52 4.39 -4.43
N LEU A 21 -9.03 4.29 -3.21
CA LEU A 21 -9.19 5.38 -2.24
C LEU A 21 -7.84 5.96 -1.70
N GLN A 22 -6.74 5.79 -2.44
CA GLN A 22 -5.42 6.34 -2.12
C GLN A 22 -5.39 7.88 -2.12
N LYS A 23 -6.43 8.53 -2.66
CA LYS A 23 -6.62 9.98 -2.68
C LYS A 23 -7.77 10.47 -1.80
N MET A 24 -8.17 9.69 -0.79
CA MET A 24 -9.07 10.22 0.23
C MET A 24 -8.31 11.31 1.01
N ASP A 25 -8.92 12.47 1.18
CA ASP A 25 -8.28 13.55 1.94
C ASP A 25 -8.12 13.12 3.40
N LYS A 26 -6.89 12.84 3.81
CA LYS A 26 -6.58 12.40 5.17
C LYS A 26 -6.69 13.55 6.16
N ASN A 27 -6.68 14.79 5.67
CA ASN A 27 -6.62 15.99 6.50
C ASN A 27 -8.00 16.51 6.88
N LEU A 28 -9.09 15.94 6.35
CA LEU A 28 -10.45 16.39 6.67
C LEU A 28 -10.77 16.29 8.18
N ALA A 29 -10.17 15.31 8.89
CA ALA A 29 -10.32 15.22 10.34
C ALA A 29 -9.67 16.40 11.08
N ASP A 30 -8.50 16.83 10.60
CA ASP A 30 -7.73 17.93 11.17
C ASP A 30 -8.43 19.26 10.85
N GLU A 31 -8.91 19.45 9.62
CA GLU A 31 -9.69 20.63 9.23
C GLU A 31 -10.97 20.78 10.06
N ILE A 32 -11.69 19.68 10.34
CA ILE A 32 -12.86 19.71 11.25
C ILE A 32 -12.46 20.15 12.66
N ALA A 33 -11.29 19.70 13.16
CA ALA A 33 -10.80 20.11 14.48
C ALA A 33 -10.44 21.59 14.51
N ASP A 34 -9.79 22.10 13.47
CA ASP A 34 -9.44 23.51 13.33
C ASP A 34 -10.68 24.41 13.25
N ILE A 35 -11.70 24.00 12.47
CA ILE A 35 -12.98 24.73 12.40
C ILE A 35 -13.65 24.78 13.77
N ARG A 36 -13.61 23.70 14.56
CA ARG A 36 -14.17 23.68 15.92
C ARG A 36 -13.42 24.62 16.86
N LEU A 37 -12.10 24.65 16.77
CA LEU A 37 -11.28 25.58 17.55
C LEU A 37 -11.62 27.03 17.20
N TYR A 38 -11.71 27.34 15.90
CA TYR A 38 -12.09 28.68 15.45
C TYR A 38 -13.51 29.05 15.89
N GLN A 39 -14.46 28.10 15.84
CA GLN A 39 -15.81 28.32 16.35
C GLN A 39 -15.83 28.65 17.84
N PHE A 40 -14.98 27.99 18.63
CA PHE A 40 -14.81 28.30 20.05
C PHE A 40 -14.31 29.74 20.26
N GLU A 41 -13.29 30.17 19.51
CA GLU A 41 -12.77 31.53 19.57
C GLU A 41 -13.82 32.58 19.18
N ILE A 42 -14.60 32.33 18.11
CA ILE A 42 -15.70 33.21 17.70
C ILE A 42 -16.77 33.32 18.80
N ASN A 43 -17.10 32.21 19.45
CA ASN A 43 -18.05 32.24 20.57
C ASN A 43 -17.51 33.03 21.77
N GLN A 44 -16.22 32.89 22.10
CA GLN A 44 -15.59 33.74 23.14
C GLN A 44 -15.67 35.22 22.79
N GLN A 45 -15.38 35.59 21.52
CA GLN A 45 -15.50 36.99 21.10
C GLN A 45 -16.95 37.50 21.18
N ARG A 46 -17.93 36.68 20.81
CA ARG A 46 -19.37 37.02 20.93
C ARG A 46 -19.78 37.23 22.38
N GLU A 47 -19.28 36.41 23.31
CA GLU A 47 -19.54 36.58 24.73
C GLU A 47 -19.00 37.91 25.25
N MET A 48 -17.78 38.29 24.85
CA MET A 48 -17.16 39.58 25.23
C MET A 48 -17.98 40.79 24.79
N ILE A 49 -18.63 40.73 23.63
CA ILE A 49 -19.45 41.83 23.09
C ILE A 49 -20.96 41.60 23.25
N SER A 50 -21.37 40.62 24.06
CA SER A 50 -22.78 40.25 24.25
C SER A 50 -23.65 41.39 24.75
N ASN A 51 -23.06 42.32 25.51
CA ASN A 51 -23.65 43.61 25.85
C ASN A 51 -22.81 44.75 25.25
N PRO A 52 -23.16 45.22 24.04
CA PRO A 52 -22.43 46.28 23.33
C PRO A 52 -22.32 47.56 24.15
N THR A 53 -23.36 47.91 24.91
CA THR A 53 -23.38 49.10 25.77
C THR A 53 -22.33 49.01 26.86
N THR A 54 -22.35 47.93 27.65
CA THR A 54 -21.35 47.71 28.71
C THR A 54 -19.94 47.57 28.15
N TYR A 55 -19.78 46.91 26.99
CA TYR A 55 -18.48 46.76 26.33
C TYR A 55 -17.89 48.11 25.91
N VAL A 56 -18.68 48.97 25.25
CA VAL A 56 -18.23 50.32 24.85
C VAL A 56 -18.00 51.20 26.07
N ASP A 57 -18.85 51.14 27.09
CA ASP A 57 -18.68 51.94 28.31
C ASP A 57 -17.38 51.53 29.06
N ASN A 58 -17.06 50.23 29.13
CA ASN A 58 -15.79 49.75 29.66
C ASN A 58 -14.59 50.23 28.83
N LEU A 59 -14.71 50.22 27.50
CA LEU A 59 -13.65 50.66 26.59
C LEU A 59 -13.40 52.18 26.70
N LEU A 60 -14.44 52.97 26.91
CA LEU A 60 -14.36 54.41 27.12
C LEU A 60 -13.88 54.79 28.53
N SER A 61 -14.06 53.92 29.53
CA SER A 61 -13.62 54.19 30.92
C SER A 61 -12.10 54.33 31.08
N THR A 62 -11.34 53.81 30.12
CA THR A 62 -9.87 53.94 30.08
C THR A 62 -9.37 55.16 29.31
N GLN A 63 -10.28 55.96 28.72
CA GLN A 63 -9.94 57.15 27.94
C GLN A 63 -10.10 58.46 28.75
N PRO A 64 -9.32 59.51 28.44
CA PRO A 64 -9.49 60.81 29.10
C PRO A 64 -10.88 61.40 28.81
N ALA A 65 -11.51 62.00 29.83
CA ALA A 65 -12.87 62.54 29.74
C ALA A 65 -13.06 63.56 28.60
N ASP A 66 -12.02 64.31 28.27
CA ASP A 66 -12.03 65.34 27.20
C ASP A 66 -12.21 64.75 25.79
N GLN A 67 -11.95 63.45 25.61
CA GLN A 67 -12.03 62.76 24.32
C GLN A 67 -13.32 61.95 24.15
N VAL A 68 -14.10 61.76 25.23
CA VAL A 68 -15.32 60.95 25.23
C VAL A 68 -16.52 61.81 24.80
N THR A 69 -16.72 61.91 23.48
CA THR A 69 -17.90 62.61 22.93
C THR A 69 -19.11 61.69 22.78
N PRO A 70 -20.34 62.19 22.90
CA PRO A 70 -21.56 61.40 22.64
C PRO A 70 -21.61 60.80 21.23
N GLN A 71 -21.06 61.52 20.25
CA GLN A 71 -20.98 61.06 18.87
C GLN A 71 -20.02 59.87 18.72
N LEU A 72 -18.84 59.92 19.35
CA LEU A 72 -17.89 58.80 19.38
C LEU A 72 -18.51 57.55 20.01
N ARG A 73 -19.20 57.71 21.16
CA ARG A 73 -19.90 56.61 21.82
C ARG A 73 -20.94 55.97 20.89
N LYS A 74 -21.74 56.78 20.19
CA LYS A 74 -22.73 56.29 19.23
C LYS A 74 -22.09 55.50 18.09
N THR A 75 -21.01 56.01 17.50
CA THR A 75 -20.28 55.32 16.42
C THR A 75 -19.65 54.00 16.89
N LEU A 76 -19.06 53.97 18.09
CA LEU A 76 -18.52 52.74 18.66
C LEU A 76 -19.60 51.69 18.92
N LEU A 77 -20.76 52.11 19.44
CA LEU A 77 -21.91 51.20 19.62
C LEU A 77 -22.37 50.61 18.30
N GLU A 78 -22.52 51.43 17.25
CA GLU A 78 -22.89 50.97 15.91
C GLU A 78 -21.86 49.98 15.33
N LEU A 79 -20.56 50.25 15.52
CA LEU A 79 -19.49 49.35 15.09
C LEU A 79 -19.50 48.02 15.85
N VAL A 80 -19.68 48.04 17.17
CA VAL A 80 -19.73 46.82 17.99
C VAL A 80 -20.98 45.99 17.67
N ASN A 81 -22.13 46.63 17.45
CA ASN A 81 -23.34 45.95 16.97
C ASN A 81 -23.10 45.28 15.61
N THR A 82 -22.52 46.01 14.65
CA THR A 82 -22.18 45.46 13.33
C THR A 82 -21.22 44.27 13.45
N ARG A 83 -20.21 44.37 14.32
CA ARG A 83 -19.28 43.26 14.61
C ARG A 83 -20.02 42.06 15.19
N GLY A 84 -20.95 42.26 16.12
CA GLY A 84 -21.80 41.21 16.69
C GLY A 84 -22.58 40.45 15.62
N ASP A 85 -23.23 41.18 14.72
CA ASP A 85 -24.00 40.60 13.61
C ASP A 85 -23.11 39.80 12.66
N LEU A 86 -21.91 40.30 12.34
CA LEU A 86 -20.94 39.60 11.49
C LEU A 86 -20.44 38.32 12.16
N LEU A 87 -20.11 38.35 13.46
CA LEU A 87 -19.70 37.15 14.19
C LEU A 87 -20.82 36.11 14.26
N ASP A 88 -22.08 36.55 14.39
CA ASP A 88 -23.24 35.67 14.39
C ASP A 88 -23.48 34.99 13.03
N ARG A 89 -23.33 35.75 11.93
CA ARG A 89 -23.34 35.20 10.57
C ARG A 89 -22.18 34.22 10.35
N LEU A 90 -20.97 34.60 10.73
CA LEU A 90 -19.79 33.73 10.60
C LEU A 90 -19.96 32.42 11.37
N ASN A 91 -20.49 32.46 12.60
CA ASN A 91 -20.73 31.26 13.38
C ASN A 91 -21.76 30.31 12.72
N ARG A 92 -22.81 30.86 12.07
CA ARG A 92 -23.77 30.06 11.29
C ARG A 92 -23.10 29.39 10.09
N GLU A 93 -22.29 30.13 9.34
CA GLU A 93 -21.55 29.59 8.18
C GLU A 93 -20.56 28.50 8.62
N LEU A 94 -19.81 28.71 9.70
CA LEU A 94 -18.89 27.71 10.26
C LEU A 94 -19.65 26.45 10.70
N SER A 95 -20.84 26.61 11.29
CA SER A 95 -21.68 25.46 11.68
C SER A 95 -22.16 24.66 10.46
N SER A 96 -22.53 25.35 9.38
CA SER A 96 -22.92 24.70 8.11
C SER A 96 -21.73 23.93 7.50
N LEU A 97 -20.59 24.60 7.37
CA LEU A 97 -19.36 24.01 6.84
C LEU A 97 -18.91 22.79 7.67
N LEU A 98 -18.98 22.88 9.00
CA LEU A 98 -18.64 21.79 9.91
C LEU A 98 -19.57 20.60 9.72
N ASN A 99 -20.87 20.83 9.56
CA ASN A 99 -21.84 19.76 9.33
C ASN A 99 -21.62 19.05 7.98
N GLU A 100 -21.35 19.81 6.92
CA GLU A 100 -20.99 19.26 5.61
C GLU A 100 -19.69 18.46 5.66
N SER A 101 -18.67 18.99 6.35
CA SER A 101 -17.37 18.33 6.51
C SER A 101 -17.47 17.03 7.29
N ILE A 102 -18.22 17.01 8.39
CA ILE A 102 -18.48 15.78 9.17
C ILE A 102 -19.26 14.77 8.32
N THR A 103 -20.28 15.21 7.59
CA THR A 103 -21.06 14.34 6.70
C THR A 103 -20.18 13.72 5.64
N LEU A 104 -19.30 14.51 5.02
CA LEU A 104 -18.31 14.03 4.07
C LEU A 104 -17.37 13.00 4.72
N GLN A 105 -16.82 13.28 5.90
CA GLN A 105 -15.93 12.37 6.61
C GLN A 105 -16.60 11.03 6.93
N LEU A 106 -17.87 11.04 7.35
CA LEU A 106 -18.64 9.83 7.63
C LEU A 106 -18.90 9.02 6.35
N ASN A 107 -19.32 9.69 5.28
CA ASN A 107 -19.51 9.05 3.98
C ASN A 107 -18.21 8.41 3.46
N GLN A 108 -17.09 9.11 3.63
CA GLN A 108 -15.76 8.63 3.29
C GLN A 108 -15.40 7.35 4.08
N LYS A 109 -15.59 7.37 5.40
CA LYS A 109 -15.36 6.18 6.26
C LYS A 109 -16.27 5.02 5.87
N GLN A 110 -17.55 5.29 5.55
CA GLN A 110 -18.50 4.27 5.14
C GLN A 110 -18.16 3.67 3.77
N LEU A 111 -17.72 4.48 2.80
CA LEU A 111 -17.25 4.00 1.50
C LEU A 111 -16.00 3.12 1.64
N LEU A 112 -15.05 3.52 2.50
CA LEU A 112 -13.88 2.72 2.82
C LEU A 112 -14.24 1.36 3.42
N SER A 113 -15.06 1.36 4.48
CA SER A 113 -15.46 0.13 5.17
C SER A 113 -16.25 -0.80 4.24
N THR A 114 -17.19 -0.24 3.46
CA THR A 114 -18.00 -0.99 2.50
C THR A 114 -17.12 -1.56 1.37
N SER A 115 -16.19 -0.77 0.82
CA SER A 115 -15.27 -1.27 -0.21
C SER A 115 -14.33 -2.34 0.33
N GLN A 116 -13.86 -2.23 1.58
CA GLN A 116 -13.02 -3.25 2.21
C GLN A 116 -13.80 -4.55 2.45
N SER A 117 -15.02 -4.44 2.98
CA SER A 117 -15.93 -5.57 3.18
C SER A 117 -16.24 -6.28 1.86
N LEU A 118 -16.61 -5.53 0.81
CA LEU A 118 -16.85 -6.08 -0.52
C LEU A 118 -15.61 -6.80 -1.08
N ARG A 119 -14.41 -6.23 -0.90
CA ARG A 119 -13.17 -6.90 -1.31
C ARG A 119 -12.94 -8.20 -0.55
N ALA A 120 -13.16 -8.22 0.76
CA ALA A 120 -13.01 -9.42 1.57
C ALA A 120 -13.98 -10.52 1.12
N THR A 121 -15.26 -10.20 0.93
CA THR A 121 -16.27 -11.14 0.41
C THR A 121 -15.92 -11.65 -0.99
N LEU A 122 -15.45 -10.76 -1.88
CA LEU A 122 -14.99 -11.15 -3.21
C LEU A 122 -13.78 -12.09 -3.15
N ASP A 123 -12.85 -11.87 -2.23
CA ASP A 123 -11.65 -12.69 -2.05
C ASP A 123 -11.99 -14.08 -1.50
N GLU A 124 -12.91 -14.19 -0.54
CA GLU A 124 -13.43 -15.48 -0.08
C GLU A 124 -14.11 -16.27 -1.21
N GLN A 125 -14.91 -15.59 -2.04
CA GLN A 125 -15.56 -16.23 -3.19
C GLN A 125 -14.58 -16.60 -4.30
N MET A 126 -13.49 -15.86 -4.46
CA MET A 126 -12.45 -16.13 -5.46
C MET A 126 -11.48 -17.24 -5.06
N PHE A 127 -11.33 -17.56 -3.77
CA PHE A 127 -10.42 -18.62 -3.32
C PHE A 127 -10.68 -19.97 -4.00
N TRP A 128 -11.94 -20.28 -4.28
CA TRP A 128 -12.35 -21.56 -4.89
C TRP A 128 -12.31 -21.55 -6.42
N ILE A 129 -11.89 -20.44 -7.05
CA ILE A 129 -11.87 -20.29 -8.50
C ILE A 129 -10.43 -20.45 -8.99
N PRO A 130 -10.12 -21.44 -9.83
CA PRO A 130 -8.78 -21.62 -10.36
C PRO A 130 -8.36 -20.36 -11.12
N SER A 131 -7.28 -19.72 -10.65
CA SER A 131 -6.73 -18.49 -11.24
C SER A 131 -6.13 -18.71 -12.62
N ASN A 132 -5.80 -19.97 -12.94
CA ASN A 132 -5.29 -20.39 -14.23
C ASN A 132 -6.36 -21.19 -14.98
N LYS A 133 -6.41 -20.99 -16.31
CA LYS A 133 -7.18 -21.88 -17.18
C LYS A 133 -6.65 -23.31 -16.99
N PRO A 134 -7.52 -24.32 -16.87
CA PRO A 134 -7.07 -25.71 -16.91
C PRO A 134 -6.29 -25.95 -18.20
N LEU A 135 -5.37 -26.93 -18.18
CA LEU A 135 -4.67 -27.39 -19.37
C LEU A 135 -5.71 -27.97 -20.33
N ASP A 136 -6.21 -27.14 -21.24
CA ASP A 136 -7.22 -27.50 -22.23
C ASP A 136 -6.54 -28.03 -23.50
N LEU A 137 -7.28 -28.74 -24.35
CA LEU A 137 -6.77 -29.28 -25.62
C LEU A 137 -6.16 -28.18 -26.51
N GLU A 138 -6.76 -26.99 -26.50
CA GLU A 138 -6.25 -25.81 -27.20
C GLU A 138 -4.86 -25.39 -26.70
N TRP A 139 -4.60 -25.48 -25.40
CA TRP A 139 -3.29 -25.18 -24.84
C TRP A 139 -2.26 -26.23 -25.29
N LEU A 140 -2.62 -27.52 -25.29
CA LEU A 140 -1.75 -28.59 -25.75
C LEU A 140 -1.41 -28.47 -27.25
N GLN A 141 -2.36 -28.05 -28.08
CA GLN A 141 -2.13 -27.80 -29.51
C GLN A 141 -1.26 -26.55 -29.74
N GLY A 142 -1.44 -25.50 -28.93
CA GLY A 142 -0.68 -24.26 -29.03
C GLY A 142 0.71 -24.28 -28.39
N ALA A 143 0.93 -25.14 -27.39
CA ALA A 143 2.17 -25.26 -26.62
C ALA A 143 3.42 -25.50 -27.48
N PRO A 144 3.46 -26.46 -28.43
CA PRO A 144 4.67 -26.69 -29.24
C PRO A 144 5.05 -25.46 -30.05
N ARG A 145 4.06 -24.73 -30.60
CA ARG A 145 4.31 -23.52 -31.39
C ARG A 145 4.78 -22.34 -30.53
N GLN A 146 4.30 -22.24 -29.29
CA GLN A 146 4.78 -21.24 -28.33
C GLN A 146 6.21 -21.56 -27.85
N LEU A 147 6.50 -22.84 -27.61
CA LEU A 147 7.85 -23.31 -27.27
C LEU A 147 8.83 -23.07 -28.42
N GLU A 148 8.44 -23.38 -29.66
CA GLU A 148 9.24 -23.11 -30.86
C GLU A 148 9.60 -21.62 -30.95
N ARG A 149 8.61 -20.73 -30.77
CA ARG A 149 8.87 -19.28 -30.75
C ARG A 149 9.83 -18.89 -29.62
N GLN A 150 9.64 -19.40 -28.40
CA GLN A 150 10.54 -19.10 -27.28
C GLN A 150 11.97 -19.58 -27.55
N VAL A 151 12.14 -20.80 -28.06
CA VAL A 151 13.45 -21.37 -28.39
C VAL A 151 14.15 -20.59 -29.49
N ILE A 152 13.43 -20.11 -30.51
CA ILE A 152 14.00 -19.31 -31.60
C ILE A 152 14.31 -17.88 -31.15
N THR A 153 13.51 -17.29 -30.23
CA THR A 153 13.75 -15.95 -29.70
C THR A 153 14.89 -15.90 -28.67
N LEU A 154 15.29 -17.05 -28.13
CA LEU A 154 16.45 -17.12 -27.26
C LEU A 154 17.71 -16.96 -28.12
N PRO A 155 18.60 -16.00 -27.80
CA PRO A 155 19.79 -15.75 -28.60
C PRO A 155 20.88 -16.75 -28.22
N TRP A 156 20.67 -18.03 -28.55
CA TRP A 156 21.61 -19.11 -28.26
C TRP A 156 23.00 -18.81 -28.83
N THR A 157 23.04 -18.28 -30.06
CA THR A 157 24.27 -17.93 -30.75
C THR A 157 25.07 -16.85 -30.03
N SER A 158 24.41 -15.81 -29.49
CA SER A 158 25.10 -14.77 -28.72
C SER A 158 25.60 -15.32 -27.39
N SER A 159 24.78 -16.08 -26.66
CA SER A 159 25.16 -16.70 -25.38
C SER A 159 26.38 -17.63 -25.53
N PHE A 160 26.43 -18.47 -26.57
CA PHE A 160 27.59 -19.33 -26.82
C PHE A 160 28.82 -18.52 -27.24
N SER A 161 28.65 -17.48 -28.06
CA SER A 161 29.77 -16.62 -28.47
C SER A 161 30.35 -15.82 -27.31
N GLU A 162 29.51 -15.29 -26.41
CA GLU A 162 29.96 -14.55 -25.22
C GLU A 162 30.69 -15.45 -24.23
N VAL A 163 30.28 -16.71 -24.08
CA VAL A 163 30.99 -17.69 -23.25
C VAL A 163 32.35 -18.06 -23.86
N ALA A 164 32.41 -18.30 -25.19
CA ALA A 164 33.68 -18.60 -25.87
C ALA A 164 34.64 -17.39 -25.89
N GLU A 165 34.10 -16.18 -26.06
CA GLU A 165 34.86 -14.94 -26.00
C GLU A 165 35.33 -14.65 -24.55
N GLY A 166 34.49 -14.90 -23.55
CA GLY A 166 34.86 -14.81 -22.13
C GLY A 166 35.98 -15.79 -21.76
N LEU A 167 35.93 -17.02 -22.28
CA LEU A 167 36.94 -18.04 -22.06
C LEU A 167 38.29 -17.68 -22.72
N SER A 168 38.27 -17.12 -23.93
CA SER A 168 39.48 -16.71 -24.64
C SER A 168 40.11 -15.42 -24.06
N LYS A 169 39.30 -14.45 -23.65
CA LYS A 169 39.80 -13.17 -23.10
C LYS A 169 40.26 -13.26 -21.64
N ARG A 170 39.67 -14.15 -20.84
CA ARG A 170 40.01 -14.31 -19.41
C ARG A 170 40.13 -15.78 -19.00
N PRO A 171 41.07 -16.54 -19.60
CA PRO A 171 41.17 -17.98 -19.36
C PRO A 171 41.41 -18.30 -17.88
N LEU A 172 42.27 -17.53 -17.20
CA LEU A 172 42.60 -17.75 -15.79
C LEU A 172 41.41 -17.65 -14.82
N LEU A 173 40.37 -16.89 -15.14
CA LEU A 173 39.17 -16.78 -14.29
C LEU A 173 38.18 -17.93 -14.54
N PHE A 174 38.03 -18.37 -15.79
CA PHE A 174 37.05 -19.40 -16.17
C PHE A 174 37.62 -20.83 -16.07
N LEU A 175 38.93 -21.01 -16.23
CA LEU A 175 39.61 -22.31 -16.14
C LEU A 175 39.38 -23.05 -14.82
N PRO A 176 39.49 -22.43 -13.62
CA PRO A 176 39.24 -23.15 -12.37
C PRO A 176 37.78 -23.61 -12.25
N PHE A 177 36.83 -22.82 -12.75
CA PHE A 177 35.41 -23.16 -12.75
C PHE A 177 35.10 -24.30 -13.73
N LEU A 178 35.70 -24.26 -14.91
CA LEU A 178 35.57 -25.30 -15.94
C LEU A 178 36.23 -26.61 -15.47
N LEU A 179 37.41 -26.55 -14.87
CA LEU A 179 38.07 -27.71 -14.26
C LEU A 179 37.23 -28.29 -13.13
N LEU A 180 36.62 -27.46 -12.29
CA LEU A 180 35.73 -27.90 -11.23
C LEU A 180 34.48 -28.59 -11.80
N MET A 181 33.85 -28.01 -12.83
CA MET A 181 32.70 -28.62 -13.53
C MET A 181 33.06 -29.97 -14.16
N VAL A 182 34.19 -30.05 -14.88
CA VAL A 182 34.66 -31.30 -15.50
C VAL A 182 35.03 -32.34 -14.43
N ALA A 183 35.73 -31.93 -13.37
CA ALA A 183 36.08 -32.80 -12.25
C ALA A 183 34.82 -33.34 -11.54
N LEU A 184 33.79 -32.51 -11.39
CA LEU A 184 32.50 -32.90 -10.85
C LEU A 184 31.77 -33.90 -11.72
N LEU A 185 31.67 -33.64 -13.03
CA LEU A 185 31.04 -34.57 -13.98
C LEU A 185 31.78 -35.92 -14.02
N TRP A 186 33.11 -35.91 -13.93
CA TRP A 186 33.90 -37.13 -13.89
C TRP A 186 33.75 -37.89 -12.57
N LYS A 187 33.77 -37.18 -11.45
CA LYS A 187 33.54 -37.73 -10.10
C LYS A 187 32.08 -38.05 -9.83
N ARG A 188 31.14 -37.63 -10.68
CA ARG A 188 29.69 -37.82 -10.52
C ARG A 188 29.33 -39.26 -10.18
N ARG A 189 29.87 -40.24 -10.92
CA ARG A 189 29.64 -41.68 -10.65
C ARG A 189 30.18 -42.12 -9.29
N TYR A 190 31.34 -41.60 -8.87
CA TYR A 190 31.92 -41.87 -7.55
C TYR A 190 31.11 -41.20 -6.42
N LEU A 191 30.63 -39.97 -6.63
CA LEU A 191 29.80 -39.23 -5.68
C LEU A 191 28.44 -39.91 -5.47
N TYR A 192 27.78 -40.36 -6.54
CA TYR A 192 26.57 -41.20 -6.42
C TYR A 192 26.85 -42.52 -5.68
N GLY A 193 27.97 -43.18 -5.99
CA GLY A 193 28.36 -44.40 -5.28
C GLY A 193 28.62 -44.17 -3.79
N LYS A 194 29.21 -43.03 -3.41
CA LYS A 194 29.47 -42.64 -2.02
C LYS A 194 28.19 -42.21 -1.30
N LEU A 195 27.29 -41.50 -1.99
CA LEU A 195 25.98 -41.13 -1.48
C LEU A 195 25.10 -42.36 -1.22
N ASN A 196 25.12 -43.35 -2.12
CA ASN A 196 24.42 -44.62 -1.93
C ASN A 196 24.97 -45.43 -0.75
N LYS A 197 26.29 -45.44 -0.52
CA LYS A 197 26.88 -46.08 0.67
C LYS A 197 26.47 -45.37 1.97
N ILE A 198 26.49 -44.04 1.97
CA ILE A 198 26.03 -43.24 3.12
C ILE A 198 24.53 -43.49 3.37
N HIS A 199 23.71 -43.59 2.32
CA HIS A 199 22.29 -43.95 2.44
C HIS A 199 22.06 -45.38 2.96
N GLN A 200 22.94 -46.33 2.65
CA GLN A 200 22.87 -47.70 3.16
C GLN A 200 23.31 -47.83 4.63
N ASP A 201 24.15 -46.92 5.12
CA ASP A 201 24.57 -46.88 6.54
C ASP A 201 23.57 -46.14 7.45
N ILE A 202 22.61 -45.42 6.87
CA ILE A 202 21.51 -44.78 7.63
C ILE A 202 20.49 -45.85 8.01
N GLY A 203 20.60 -46.34 9.24
CA GLY A 203 19.73 -47.37 9.80
C GLY A 203 20.40 -48.36 10.75
N HIS A 204 21.72 -48.27 10.99
CA HIS A 204 22.43 -49.15 11.91
C HIS A 204 23.12 -48.36 13.04
N PHE A 205 22.45 -48.34 14.20
CA PHE A 205 22.75 -47.51 15.39
C PHE A 205 24.15 -47.68 16.02
N LYS A 206 25.01 -48.58 15.52
CA LYS A 206 26.32 -48.91 16.11
C LYS A 206 27.53 -48.28 15.38
N ARG A 207 27.33 -47.56 14.28
CA ARG A 207 28.42 -46.92 13.50
C ARG A 207 28.10 -45.50 13.02
N ASP A 208 27.11 -44.85 13.60
CA ASP A 208 26.63 -43.57 13.12
C ASP A 208 27.52 -42.40 13.62
N SER A 209 28.19 -41.72 12.69
CA SER A 209 28.92 -40.48 12.96
C SER A 209 28.09 -39.28 12.47
N GLN A 210 27.90 -38.26 13.32
CA GLN A 210 27.09 -37.07 13.02
C GLN A 210 27.56 -36.26 11.78
N TRP A 211 28.71 -36.59 11.20
CA TRP A 211 29.25 -35.99 9.97
C TRP A 211 28.61 -36.54 8.68
N HIS A 212 27.82 -37.61 8.73
CA HIS A 212 27.20 -38.18 7.53
C HIS A 212 26.12 -37.28 6.91
N THR A 213 25.30 -36.61 7.74
CA THR A 213 24.24 -35.70 7.31
C THR A 213 24.77 -34.44 6.60
N PRO A 214 25.74 -33.68 7.16
CA PRO A 214 26.29 -32.51 6.46
C PRO A 214 27.06 -32.92 5.19
N LEU A 215 27.72 -34.08 5.18
CA LEU A 215 28.45 -34.56 4.00
C LEU A 215 27.52 -35.01 2.88
N ALA A 216 26.37 -35.62 3.19
CA ALA A 216 25.34 -35.96 2.21
C ALA A 216 24.71 -34.71 1.57
N ILE A 217 24.43 -33.67 2.38
CA ILE A 217 23.95 -32.37 1.88
C ILE A 217 25.00 -31.73 0.98
N LEU A 218 26.27 -31.72 1.39
CA LEU A 218 27.36 -31.17 0.59
C LEU A 218 27.52 -31.90 -0.75
N ILE A 219 27.48 -33.24 -0.76
CA ILE A 219 27.53 -34.03 -2.00
C ILE A 219 26.34 -33.71 -2.90
N ASN A 220 25.14 -33.53 -2.34
CA ASN A 220 23.94 -33.20 -3.12
C ASN A 220 24.00 -31.78 -3.72
N ILE A 221 24.65 -30.83 -3.03
CA ILE A 221 24.93 -29.48 -3.57
C ILE A 221 25.99 -29.54 -4.67
N LEU A 222 26.93 -30.47 -4.58
CA LEU A 222 28.05 -30.63 -5.53
C LEU A 222 27.67 -31.36 -6.84
N LEU A 223 26.52 -32.03 -6.89
CA LEU A 223 26.09 -32.98 -7.92
C LEU A 223 25.14 -32.35 -8.95
#